data_AF-A0A3S7KRM9-F1
#
_entry.id   AF-A0A3S7KRM9-F1
#
_cell.length_a   1.000
_cell.length_b   1.000
_cell.length_c   1.000
_cell.angle_alpha   90.00
_cell.angle_beta   90.00
_cell.angle_gamma   90.00
#
_symmetry.space_group_name_H-M   'P 1'
#
loop_
_entity.id
_entity.type
_entity.pdbx_description
1 polymer ?
#
loop_
_entity_poly.entity_id
_entity_poly.type
_entity_poly.pdbx_seq_one_letter_code
_entity_poly.pdbx_strand_id
1 'polypeptide(L)'
;MIILVRHAESAANAGLPTDSPDGIALTALGERQAGDFAKEWAVRPSAIVSSPFLRAMQTAEPLARRFDLPVETASVQEFTYLSPSKCIGTTAASRRAWVLEYWDLSDPDLRDGPGAETFREFVERARGFLVSAGSRSSGNVIVFCHGQFMQMVRWLQEEPARPVDSESMRHFRAMDLERQVKHCQQYQLVAG
;
A
#
# COMPACT_ATOMS: atom_id res chain seq x y z
N MET A 1 4.30 17.09 -8.36
CA MET A 1 3.28 16.62 -7.39
C MET A 1 3.24 15.10 -7.45
N ILE A 2 3.09 14.44 -6.30
CA ILE A 2 2.93 12.98 -6.23
C ILE A 2 1.60 12.68 -5.56
N ILE A 3 0.79 11.84 -6.20
CA ILE A 3 -0.51 11.39 -5.70
C ILE A 3 -0.43 9.89 -5.50
N LEU A 4 -0.55 9.45 -4.24
CA LEU A 4 -0.74 8.05 -3.90
C LEU A 4 -2.20 7.67 -4.12
N VAL A 5 -2.45 6.47 -4.63
CA VAL A 5 -3.79 5.94 -4.89
C VAL A 5 -3.85 4.53 -4.32
N ARG A 6 -4.78 4.27 -3.40
CA ARG A 6 -5.03 2.90 -2.93
C ARG A 6 -5.60 2.08 -4.09
N HIS A 7 -5.11 0.86 -4.28
CA HIS A 7 -5.71 -0.08 -5.23
C HIS A 7 -7.23 -0.25 -5.02
N ALA A 8 -7.93 -0.65 -6.08
CA ALA A 8 -9.35 -0.97 -6.05
C ALA A 8 -9.64 -2.25 -5.26
N GLU A 9 -10.91 -2.60 -5.03
CA GLU A 9 -11.27 -3.79 -4.25
C GLU A 9 -10.61 -5.08 -4.80
N SER A 10 -9.90 -5.79 -3.92
CA SER A 10 -9.29 -7.09 -4.24
C SER A 10 -10.07 -8.26 -3.66
N ALA A 11 -9.80 -9.48 -4.16
CA ALA A 11 -10.38 -10.71 -3.64
C ALA A 11 -10.24 -10.84 -2.11
N ALA A 12 -9.09 -10.44 -1.55
CA ALA A 12 -8.87 -10.41 -0.10
C ALA A 12 -9.79 -9.44 0.63
N ASN A 13 -10.05 -8.25 0.04
CA ASN A 13 -10.96 -7.28 0.65
C ASN A 13 -12.41 -7.77 0.64
N ALA A 14 -12.78 -8.55 -0.38
CA ALA A 14 -14.07 -9.23 -0.45
C ALA A 14 -14.16 -10.47 0.47
N GLY A 15 -13.13 -10.77 1.27
CA GLY A 15 -13.12 -11.87 2.23
C GLY A 15 -12.79 -13.23 1.62
N LEU A 16 -12.33 -13.29 0.38
CA LEU A 16 -11.93 -14.53 -0.28
C LEU A 16 -10.57 -15.04 0.23
N PRO A 17 -10.32 -16.36 0.20
CA PRO A 17 -9.03 -16.91 0.55
C PRO A 17 -7.96 -16.47 -0.45
N THR A 18 -6.71 -16.37 0.00
CA THR A 18 -5.58 -15.99 -0.87
C THR A 18 -4.38 -16.88 -0.67
N ASP A 19 -3.64 -17.12 -1.75
CA ASP A 19 -2.45 -17.99 -1.73
C ASP A 19 -1.14 -17.21 -1.58
N SER A 20 -1.07 -16.00 -2.12
CA SER A 20 0.10 -15.12 -1.95
C SER A 20 -0.34 -13.66 -1.81
N PRO A 21 0.43 -12.81 -1.12
CA PRO A 21 0.10 -11.40 -0.95
C PRO A 21 0.23 -10.59 -2.25
N ASP A 22 1.13 -10.98 -3.15
CA ASP A 22 1.45 -10.31 -4.41
C ASP A 22 0.50 -10.68 -5.54
N GLY A 23 -0.03 -11.91 -5.56
CA GLY A 23 -0.89 -12.45 -6.63
C GLY A 23 -2.39 -12.17 -6.47
N ILE A 24 -2.81 -11.43 -5.43
CA ILE A 24 -4.23 -11.16 -5.17
C ILE A 24 -4.77 -10.23 -6.27
N ALA A 25 -5.72 -10.74 -7.06
CA ALA A 25 -6.40 -9.98 -8.12
C ALA A 25 -7.51 -9.06 -7.59
N LEU A 26 -7.90 -8.09 -8.42
CA LEU A 26 -9.12 -7.32 -8.26
C LEU A 26 -10.37 -8.21 -8.38
N THR A 27 -11.44 -7.80 -7.71
CA THR A 27 -12.78 -8.36 -7.98
C THR A 27 -13.39 -7.70 -9.21
N ALA A 28 -14.50 -8.23 -9.72
CA ALA A 28 -15.28 -7.54 -10.76
C ALA A 28 -15.75 -6.14 -10.33
N LEU A 29 -15.95 -5.90 -9.02
CA LEU A 29 -16.22 -4.57 -8.49
C LEU A 29 -14.95 -3.70 -8.52
N GLY A 30 -13.80 -4.26 -8.13
CA GLY A 30 -12.50 -3.59 -8.22
C GLY A 30 -12.12 -3.16 -9.64
N GLU A 31 -12.37 -4.01 -10.63
CA GLU A 31 -12.16 -3.68 -12.05
C GLU A 31 -13.01 -2.48 -12.49
N ARG A 32 -14.29 -2.44 -12.07
CA ARG A 32 -15.18 -1.28 -12.33
C ARG A 32 -14.65 -0.03 -11.64
N GLN A 33 -14.28 -0.12 -10.37
CA GLN A 33 -13.71 1.00 -9.61
C GLN A 33 -12.44 1.56 -10.27
N ALA A 34 -11.54 0.69 -10.75
CA ALA A 34 -10.33 1.10 -11.46
C ALA A 34 -10.65 1.78 -12.79
N GLY A 35 -11.62 1.23 -13.54
CA GLY A 35 -12.12 1.83 -14.77
C GLY A 35 -12.74 3.21 -14.57
N ASP A 36 -13.57 3.37 -13.54
CA ASP A 36 -14.24 4.65 -13.24
C ASP A 36 -13.24 5.69 -12.74
N PHE A 37 -12.30 5.30 -11.87
CA PHE A 37 -11.18 6.15 -11.46
C PHE A 37 -10.41 6.71 -12.67
N ALA A 38 -10.08 5.85 -13.65
CA ALA A 38 -9.37 6.28 -14.84
C ALA A 38 -10.20 7.21 -15.75
N LYS A 39 -11.52 6.99 -15.85
CA LYS A 39 -12.41 7.86 -16.64
C LYS A 39 -12.50 9.26 -16.06
N GLU A 40 -12.56 9.37 -14.73
CA GLU A 40 -12.66 10.64 -14.01
C GLU A 40 -11.36 11.44 -14.00
N TRP A 41 -10.23 10.79 -14.31
CA TRP A 41 -8.93 11.47 -14.36
C TRP A 41 -8.80 12.42 -15.55
N ALA A 42 -8.69 13.72 -15.25
CA ALA A 42 -8.75 14.78 -16.26
C ALA A 42 -7.42 15.08 -16.94
N VAL A 43 -6.33 15.20 -16.18
CA VAL A 43 -5.04 15.68 -16.69
C VAL A 43 -4.06 14.51 -16.88
N ARG A 44 -3.44 14.42 -18.06
CA ARG A 44 -2.41 13.41 -18.35
C ARG A 44 -1.29 13.50 -17.31
N PRO A 45 -1.01 12.43 -16.54
CA PRO A 45 0.10 12.42 -15.60
C PRO A 45 1.44 12.37 -16.35
N SER A 46 2.51 12.81 -15.71
CA SER A 46 3.87 12.72 -16.26
C SER A 46 4.45 11.31 -16.15
N ALA A 47 3.99 10.53 -15.17
CA ALA A 47 4.37 9.14 -14.98
C ALA A 47 3.29 8.40 -14.17
N ILE A 48 3.19 7.09 -14.41
CA ILE A 48 2.37 6.18 -13.63
C ILE A 48 3.31 5.15 -13.01
N VAL A 49 3.26 5.04 -11.69
CA VAL A 49 4.02 4.08 -10.90
C VAL A 49 3.03 3.17 -10.18
N SER A 50 3.37 1.90 -10.03
CA SER A 50 2.58 0.95 -9.26
C SER A 50 3.45 0.11 -8.34
N SER A 51 2.86 -0.35 -7.25
CA SER A 51 3.35 -1.51 -6.53
C SER A 51 3.40 -2.73 -7.48
N PRO A 52 4.36 -3.64 -7.29
CA PRO A 52 4.42 -4.87 -8.07
C PRO A 52 3.26 -5.85 -7.81
N PHE A 53 2.45 -5.62 -6.77
CA PHE A 53 1.33 -6.51 -6.45
C PHE A 53 0.21 -6.37 -7.49
N LEU A 54 -0.33 -7.52 -7.91
CA LEU A 54 -1.24 -7.63 -9.05
C LEU A 54 -2.43 -6.65 -8.98
N ARG A 55 -3.13 -6.59 -7.85
CA ARG A 55 -4.25 -5.64 -7.66
C ARG A 55 -3.89 -4.18 -7.89
N ALA A 56 -2.67 -3.75 -7.55
CA ALA A 56 -2.23 -2.37 -7.78
C ALA A 56 -1.95 -2.14 -9.27
N MET A 57 -1.27 -3.09 -9.92
CA MET A 57 -1.04 -3.08 -11.38
C MET A 57 -2.36 -3.03 -12.15
N GLN A 58 -3.32 -3.91 -11.82
CA GLN A 58 -4.65 -3.94 -12.41
C GLN A 58 -5.45 -2.66 -12.16
N THR A 59 -5.22 -1.98 -11.03
CA THR A 59 -5.84 -0.67 -10.77
C THR A 59 -5.22 0.43 -11.64
N ALA A 60 -3.92 0.36 -11.92
CA ALA A 60 -3.18 1.33 -12.72
C ALA A 60 -3.47 1.19 -14.24
N GLU A 61 -3.70 -0.03 -14.72
CA GLU A 61 -3.86 -0.39 -16.13
C GLU A 61 -4.89 0.47 -16.91
N PRO A 62 -6.11 0.73 -16.41
CA PRO A 62 -7.06 1.57 -17.13
C PRO A 62 -6.57 3.01 -17.34
N LEU A 63 -5.88 3.59 -16.34
CA LEU A 63 -5.31 4.94 -16.43
C LEU A 63 -4.15 4.97 -17.42
N ALA A 64 -3.28 3.97 -17.35
CA ALA A 64 -2.14 3.80 -18.25
C ALA A 64 -2.59 3.68 -19.72
N ARG A 65 -3.60 2.84 -19.99
CA ARG A 65 -4.20 2.71 -21.34
C ARG A 65 -4.84 4.00 -21.82
N ARG A 66 -5.56 4.72 -20.96
CA ARG A 66 -6.22 5.99 -21.32
C ARG A 66 -5.23 7.04 -21.81
N PHE A 67 -4.07 7.13 -21.18
CA PHE A 67 -3.08 8.16 -21.47
C PHE A 67 -1.90 7.68 -22.30
N ASP A 68 -1.90 6.43 -22.75
CA ASP A 68 -0.79 5.80 -23.47
C ASP A 68 0.55 6.02 -22.76
N LEU A 69 0.60 5.55 -21.51
CA LEU A 69 1.78 5.63 -20.64
C LEU A 69 2.15 4.23 -20.13
N PRO A 70 3.45 3.93 -20.01
CA PRO A 70 3.89 2.73 -19.32
C PRO A 70 3.57 2.83 -17.82
N VAL A 71 3.49 1.67 -17.16
CA VAL A 71 3.45 1.56 -15.69
C VAL A 71 4.84 1.17 -15.20
N GLU A 72 5.50 2.08 -14.49
CA GLU A 72 6.74 1.81 -13.78
C GLU A 72 6.45 1.09 -12.45
N THR A 73 7.34 0.20 -12.01
CA THR A 73 7.20 -0.49 -10.72
C THR A 73 8.08 0.13 -9.65
N ALA A 74 7.57 0.30 -8.44
CA ALA A 74 8.34 0.74 -7.27
C ALA A 74 7.99 -0.07 -6.02
N SER A 75 8.86 0.00 -5.00
CA SER A 75 8.72 -0.73 -3.72
C SER A 75 7.66 -0.12 -2.79
N VAL A 76 6.45 0.09 -3.31
CA VAL A 76 5.29 0.71 -2.63
C VAL A 76 4.20 -0.30 -2.29
N GLN A 77 4.57 -1.59 -2.18
CA GLN A 77 3.67 -2.70 -1.82
C GLN A 77 3.18 -2.64 -0.37
N GLU A 78 2.09 -3.37 -0.10
CA GLU A 78 1.47 -3.49 1.23
C GLU A 78 2.44 -4.08 2.26
N PHE A 79 2.23 -3.72 3.53
CA PHE A 79 2.99 -4.32 4.62
C PHE A 79 2.69 -5.82 4.74
N THR A 80 3.72 -6.67 4.53
CA THR A 80 3.59 -8.13 4.59
C THR A 80 4.15 -8.64 5.92
N TYR A 81 3.46 -8.39 7.03
CA TYR A 81 3.97 -8.71 8.37
C TYR A 81 3.74 -10.14 8.84
N LEU A 82 2.76 -10.84 8.24
CA LEU A 82 2.58 -12.28 8.45
C LEU A 82 3.29 -13.05 7.34
N SER A 83 3.91 -14.19 7.66
CA SER A 83 4.56 -15.03 6.66
C SER A 83 3.56 -15.47 5.59
N PRO A 84 3.87 -15.26 4.30
CA PRO A 84 3.01 -15.72 3.20
C PRO A 84 2.69 -17.21 3.27
N SER A 85 3.67 -18.04 3.66
CA SER A 85 3.51 -19.50 3.77
C SER A 85 2.43 -19.91 4.78
N LYS A 86 2.34 -19.21 5.91
CA LYS A 86 1.29 -19.38 6.94
C LYS A 86 -0.10 -18.95 6.46
N CYS A 87 -0.14 -18.10 5.44
CA CYS A 87 -1.35 -17.47 4.95
C CYS A 87 -1.99 -18.16 3.75
N ILE A 88 -1.35 -19.15 3.12
CA ILE A 88 -1.87 -19.85 1.94
C ILE A 88 -3.28 -20.40 2.21
N GLY A 89 -4.23 -20.18 1.28
CA GLY A 89 -5.60 -20.67 1.37
C GLY A 89 -6.45 -20.09 2.51
N THR A 90 -5.95 -19.13 3.28
CA THR A 90 -6.69 -18.53 4.41
C THR A 90 -7.35 -17.20 4.03
N THR A 91 -8.37 -16.80 4.79
CA THR A 91 -9.07 -15.51 4.63
C THR A 91 -8.55 -14.47 5.64
N ALA A 92 -8.87 -13.20 5.42
CA ALA A 92 -8.57 -12.15 6.41
C ALA A 92 -9.23 -12.45 7.78
N ALA A 93 -10.43 -13.04 7.78
CA ALA A 93 -11.14 -13.40 9.00
C ALA A 93 -10.41 -14.52 9.77
N SER A 94 -9.95 -15.57 9.09
CA SER A 94 -9.22 -16.66 9.75
C SER A 94 -7.84 -16.23 10.26
N ARG A 95 -7.21 -15.23 9.64
CA ARG A 95 -5.92 -14.66 10.07
C ARG A 95 -6.04 -13.74 11.29
N ARG A 96 -7.25 -13.39 11.74
CA ARG A 96 -7.49 -12.35 12.76
C ARG A 96 -6.68 -12.56 14.04
N ALA A 97 -6.61 -13.80 14.55
CA ALA A 97 -5.86 -14.10 15.77
C ALA A 97 -4.36 -13.80 15.60
N TRP A 98 -3.77 -14.20 14.48
CA TRP A 98 -2.35 -13.95 14.18
C TRP A 98 -2.06 -12.46 13.96
N VAL A 99 -2.99 -11.74 13.34
CA VAL A 99 -2.90 -10.28 13.19
C VAL A 99 -2.88 -9.61 14.56
N LEU A 100 -3.81 -9.98 15.45
CA LEU A 100 -3.87 -9.41 16.81
C LEU A 100 -2.58 -9.70 17.59
N GLU A 101 -2.12 -10.96 17.59
CA GLU A 101 -0.88 -11.36 18.25
C GLU A 101 0.34 -10.57 17.77
N TYR A 102 0.50 -10.43 16.44
CA TYR A 102 1.61 -9.65 15.87
C TYR A 102 1.60 -8.19 16.34
N TRP A 103 0.44 -7.54 16.29
CA TRP A 103 0.31 -6.13 16.69
C TRP A 103 0.39 -5.95 18.21
N ASP A 104 -0.09 -6.90 19.02
CA ASP A 104 -0.03 -6.86 20.48
C ASP A 104 1.41 -7.01 20.99
N LEU A 105 2.23 -7.86 20.35
CA LEU A 105 3.66 -7.97 20.65
C LEU A 105 4.39 -6.64 20.42
N SER A 106 3.98 -5.88 19.40
CA SER A 106 4.54 -4.56 19.07
C SER A 106 6.09 -4.56 19.00
N ASP A 107 6.68 -5.65 18.55
CA ASP A 107 8.13 -5.76 18.39
C ASP A 107 8.50 -5.28 16.97
N PRO A 108 9.21 -4.15 16.82
CA PRO A 108 9.52 -3.59 15.52
C PRO A 108 10.49 -4.44 14.69
N ASP A 109 11.24 -5.33 15.34
CA ASP A 109 12.26 -6.20 14.74
C ASP A 109 11.76 -7.64 14.54
N LEU A 110 10.53 -7.94 14.99
CA LEU A 110 9.89 -9.24 14.78
C LEU A 110 9.62 -9.49 13.29
N ARG A 111 10.11 -10.64 12.81
CA ARG A 111 9.76 -11.25 11.53
C ARG A 111 8.99 -12.54 11.77
N ASP A 112 7.70 -12.59 11.42
CA ASP A 112 6.84 -13.78 11.64
C ASP A 112 7.33 -15.03 10.88
N GLY A 113 8.03 -14.86 9.76
CA GLY A 113 8.67 -15.96 9.03
C GLY A 113 9.22 -15.56 7.67
N PRO A 114 9.68 -16.52 6.85
CA PRO A 114 10.17 -16.26 5.50
C PRO A 114 9.13 -15.49 4.66
N GLY A 115 9.60 -14.48 3.94
CA GLY A 115 8.76 -13.59 3.12
C GLY A 115 8.00 -12.51 3.89
N ALA A 116 8.00 -12.53 5.22
CA ALA A 116 7.48 -11.42 6.02
C ALA A 116 8.50 -10.28 6.13
N GLU A 117 8.00 -9.05 6.27
CA GLU A 117 8.72 -7.81 6.49
C GLU A 117 8.60 -7.41 7.98
N THR A 118 9.69 -6.94 8.59
CA THR A 118 9.60 -6.34 9.93
C THR A 118 8.99 -4.94 9.86
N PHE A 119 8.45 -4.44 10.98
CA PHE A 119 7.94 -3.07 11.01
C PHE A 119 9.05 -2.06 10.70
N ARG A 120 10.29 -2.30 11.17
CA ARG A 120 11.45 -1.47 10.85
C ARG A 120 11.76 -1.45 9.35
N GLU A 121 11.76 -2.60 8.69
CA GLU A 121 11.96 -2.68 7.24
C GLU A 121 10.87 -1.90 6.48
N PHE A 122 9.62 -2.01 6.92
CA PHE A 122 8.50 -1.30 6.34
C PHE A 122 8.64 0.23 6.46
N VAL A 123 9.05 0.72 7.65
CA VAL A 123 9.35 2.14 7.87
C VAL A 123 10.47 2.61 6.96
N GLU A 124 11.59 1.90 6.91
CA GLU A 124 12.74 2.29 6.10
C GLU A 124 12.42 2.28 4.60
N ARG A 125 11.59 1.33 4.14
CA ARG A 125 11.10 1.32 2.76
C ARG A 125 10.24 2.55 2.44
N ALA A 126 9.34 2.94 3.33
CA ALA A 126 8.54 4.15 3.16
C ALA A 126 9.38 5.45 3.23
N ARG A 127 10.41 5.49 4.08
CA ARG A 127 11.40 6.58 4.11
C ARG A 127 12.17 6.67 2.80
N GLY A 128 12.64 5.56 2.27
CA GLY A 128 13.31 5.50 0.95
C GLY A 128 12.40 6.03 -0.17
N PHE A 129 11.12 5.68 -0.14
CA PHE A 129 10.13 6.25 -1.05
C PHE A 129 10.02 7.78 -0.89
N LEU A 130 9.89 8.31 0.32
CA LEU A 130 9.81 9.76 0.58
C LEU A 130 11.05 10.52 0.09
N VAL A 131 12.25 9.97 0.30
CA VAL A 131 13.50 10.56 -0.24
C VAL A 131 13.48 10.59 -1.77
N SER A 132 13.10 9.47 -2.41
CA SER A 132 13.00 9.40 -3.88
C SER A 132 11.92 10.32 -4.45
N ALA A 133 10.85 10.54 -3.70
CA ALA A 133 9.76 11.45 -4.04
C ALA A 133 10.23 12.91 -4.01
N GLY A 134 11.03 13.29 -3.00
CA GLY A 134 11.56 14.65 -2.85
C GLY A 134 12.60 15.05 -3.90
N SER A 135 13.28 14.09 -4.54
CA SER A 135 14.28 14.37 -5.58
C SER A 135 13.70 14.53 -7.00
N ARG A 136 12.39 14.33 -7.20
CA ARG A 136 11.77 14.44 -8.53
C ARG A 136 11.59 15.90 -8.95
N SER A 137 12.09 16.23 -10.14
CA SER A 137 12.26 17.61 -10.60
C SER A 137 11.02 18.27 -11.21
N SER A 138 9.99 17.53 -11.62
CA SER A 138 8.71 18.10 -12.08
C SER A 138 7.65 17.04 -12.42
N GLY A 139 6.41 17.47 -12.64
CA GLY A 139 5.31 16.65 -13.16
C GLY A 139 4.37 16.06 -12.10
N ASN A 140 3.20 15.59 -12.56
CA ASN A 140 2.20 14.91 -11.73
C ASN A 140 2.39 13.40 -11.86
N VAL A 141 2.91 12.76 -10.80
CA VAL A 141 3.14 11.31 -10.76
C VAL A 141 2.04 10.66 -9.95
N ILE A 142 1.42 9.63 -10.52
CA ILE A 142 0.38 8.83 -9.85
C ILE A 142 1.00 7.52 -9.43
N VAL A 143 0.87 7.17 -8.15
CA VAL A 143 1.48 6.00 -7.54
C VAL A 143 0.38 5.09 -6.98
N PHE A 144 0.14 3.96 -7.63
CA PHE A 144 -0.83 2.96 -7.19
C PHE A 144 -0.20 2.05 -6.13
N CYS A 145 -0.74 2.08 -4.92
CA CYS A 145 -0.19 1.39 -3.75
C CYS A 145 -1.32 0.84 -2.85
N HIS A 146 -1.09 0.81 -1.53
CA HIS A 146 -1.90 0.05 -0.59
C HIS A 146 -2.24 0.85 0.67
N GLY A 147 -3.19 0.36 1.45
CA GLY A 147 -3.75 1.09 2.58
C GLY A 147 -2.70 1.39 3.64
N GLN A 148 -2.01 0.38 4.16
CA GLN A 148 -1.03 0.60 5.22
C GLN A 148 0.22 1.31 4.71
N PHE A 149 0.61 1.10 3.44
CA PHE A 149 1.69 1.88 2.83
C PHE A 149 1.37 3.38 2.80
N MET A 150 0.16 3.77 2.37
CA MET A 150 -0.27 5.17 2.40
C MET A 150 -0.31 5.74 3.81
N GLN A 151 -0.79 4.96 4.78
CA GLN A 151 -0.80 5.34 6.18
C GLN A 151 0.62 5.52 6.73
N MET A 152 1.56 4.65 6.36
CA MET A 152 2.96 4.77 6.79
C MET A 152 3.60 6.04 6.25
N VAL A 153 3.35 6.36 4.97
CA VAL A 153 3.82 7.60 4.37
C VAL A 153 3.23 8.82 5.09
N ARG A 154 1.92 8.83 5.36
CA ARG A 154 1.28 9.92 6.14
C ARG A 154 1.90 10.06 7.52
N TRP A 155 2.05 8.95 8.23
CA TRP A 155 2.60 8.93 9.58
C TRP A 155 4.03 9.49 9.61
N LEU A 156 4.87 9.15 8.64
CA LEU A 156 6.22 9.68 8.52
C LEU A 156 6.27 11.18 8.14
N GLN A 157 5.26 11.70 7.44
CA GLN A 157 5.15 13.14 7.19
C GLN A 157 4.71 13.92 8.43
N GLU A 158 3.84 13.33 9.25
CA GLU A 158 3.39 13.91 10.52
C GLU A 158 4.49 13.82 11.60
N GLU A 159 5.29 12.74 11.61
CA GLU A 159 6.23 12.39 12.69
C GLU A 159 7.63 11.94 12.14
N PRO A 160 8.33 12.78 11.36
CA PRO A 160 9.52 12.35 10.60
C PRO A 160 10.70 11.88 11.46
N ALA A 161 10.85 12.47 12.66
CA ALA A 161 11.97 12.21 13.57
C ALA A 161 11.70 11.09 14.59
N ARG A 162 10.51 10.46 14.55
CA ARG A 162 10.13 9.48 15.57
C ARG A 162 11.02 8.23 15.49
N PRO A 163 11.51 7.71 16.64
CA PRO A 163 12.25 6.46 16.66
C PRO A 163 11.36 5.29 16.24
N VAL A 164 11.97 4.25 15.67
CA VAL A 164 11.28 3.01 15.33
C VAL A 164 11.44 2.03 16.49
N ASP A 165 10.45 2.05 17.38
CA ASP A 165 10.34 1.23 18.59
C ASP A 165 8.90 0.71 18.76
N SER A 166 8.66 -0.02 19.86
CA SER A 166 7.34 -0.58 20.16
C SER A 166 6.24 0.47 20.40
N GLU A 167 6.58 1.65 20.93
CA GLU A 167 5.59 2.72 21.15
C GLU A 167 5.14 3.31 19.81
N SER A 168 6.09 3.61 18.93
CA SER A 168 5.84 4.07 17.57
C SER A 168 5.01 3.06 16.76
N MET A 169 5.29 1.76 16.89
CA MET A 169 4.51 0.70 16.22
C MET A 169 3.05 0.69 16.70
N ARG A 170 2.80 0.80 18.02
CA ARG A 170 1.44 0.93 18.58
C ARG A 170 0.74 2.20 18.10
N HIS A 171 1.46 3.31 18.08
CA HIS A 171 0.93 4.59 17.63
C HIS A 171 0.53 4.54 16.14
N PHE A 172 1.41 4.01 15.29
CA PHE A 172 1.09 3.77 13.88
C PHE A 172 -0.16 2.90 13.74
N ARG A 173 -0.24 1.79 14.49
CA ARG A 173 -1.37 0.86 14.40
C ARG A 173 -2.70 1.51 14.83
N ALA A 174 -2.70 2.31 15.89
CA ALA A 174 -3.88 3.05 16.33
C ALA A 174 -4.38 4.00 15.23
N MET A 175 -3.47 4.75 14.61
CA MET A 175 -3.78 5.66 13.50
C MET A 175 -4.27 4.91 12.24
N ASP A 176 -3.65 3.78 11.88
CA ASP A 176 -4.04 2.92 10.75
C ASP A 176 -5.48 2.41 10.89
N LEU A 177 -5.87 2.00 12.10
CA LEU A 177 -7.22 1.52 12.39
C LEU A 177 -8.27 2.63 12.38
N GLU A 178 -7.95 3.82 12.90
CA GLU A 178 -8.86 4.96 12.95
C GLU A 178 -9.11 5.58 11.56
N ARG A 179 -8.06 5.62 10.73
CA ARG A 179 -8.04 6.39 9.48
C ARG A 179 -7.95 5.50 8.24
N GLN A 180 -8.86 4.53 8.11
CA GLN A 180 -8.86 3.61 6.98
C GLN A 180 -8.96 4.35 5.63
N VAL A 181 -8.05 4.03 4.72
CA VAL A 181 -8.03 4.57 3.35
C VAL A 181 -9.00 3.77 2.48
N LYS A 182 -9.96 4.38 1.80
CA LYS A 182 -10.94 3.72 0.92
C LYS A 182 -10.31 3.25 -0.40
N HIS A 183 -10.95 2.30 -1.09
CA HIS A 183 -10.53 1.87 -2.43
C HIS A 183 -10.48 3.06 -3.41
N CYS A 184 -9.46 3.12 -4.25
CA CYS A 184 -9.20 4.24 -5.18
C CYS A 184 -9.05 5.63 -4.50
N GLN A 185 -8.95 5.69 -3.17
CA GLN A 185 -8.75 6.97 -2.48
C GLN A 185 -7.37 7.52 -2.79
N GLN A 186 -7.33 8.83 -3.01
CA GLN A 186 -6.13 9.59 -3.31
C GLN A 186 -5.55 10.21 -2.05
N TYR A 187 -4.23 10.31 -1.99
CA TYR A 187 -3.49 11.08 -1.01
C TYR A 187 -2.37 11.83 -1.70
N GLN A 188 -2.44 13.15 -1.71
CA GLN A 188 -1.40 14.01 -2.27
C GLN A 188 -0.27 14.17 -1.26
N LEU A 189 0.96 13.83 -1.66
CA LEU A 189 2.12 14.11 -0.83
C LEU A 189 2.31 15.62 -0.68
N VAL A 190 2.40 16.08 0.56
CA VAL A 190 2.83 17.44 0.89
C VAL A 190 4.34 17.54 0.66
N ALA A 191 4.80 18.60 -0.02
CA ALA A 191 6.24 18.87 -0.13
C ALA A 191 6.78 19.21 1.27
N GLY A 192 7.82 18.49 1.68
CA GLY A 192 8.58 18.77 2.90
C GLY A 192 9.58 19.90 2.72
#